data_AF-A0A0Q6UQ56-F1
#
_entry.id   AF-A0A0Q6UQ56-F1
#
_cell.length_a   1.000
_cell.length_b   1.000
_cell.length_c   1.000
_cell.angle_alpha   90.00
_cell.angle_beta   90.00
_cell.angle_gamma   90.00
#
_symmetry.space_group_name_H-M   'P 1'
#
loop_
_entity.id
_entity.type
_entity.pdbx_description
1 polymer ?
#
loop_
_entity_poly.entity_id
_entity_poly.type
_entity_poly.pdbx_seq_one_letter_code
_entity_poly.pdbx_strand_id
1 'polypeptide(L)'
;MNAGSRIPIWIIALLAAICLGVLAWTTFGFVVPFKHETGLAILDTYFAGYDDLAVGRMQRLLVQNETADRLLRAMYSGPELVFPALLTALLLLILIKLRSDVSYFGRPVPPLVAKLVYALPFVYGIADYGENISSLIAFGDSGSADLAAQLLPWMTRLKFASLLICLIVIVRFAIFRLMPPSDQETR
;
A
#
# COMPACT_ATOMS: atom_id res chain seq x y z
N MET A 1 -10.96 -24.56 -15.88
CA MET A 1 -9.59 -24.54 -15.33
C MET A 1 -9.43 -23.30 -14.43
N ASN A 2 -9.22 -23.48 -13.12
CA ASN A 2 -9.12 -22.36 -12.17
C ASN A 2 -7.72 -21.71 -12.26
N ALA A 3 -7.67 -20.44 -12.64
CA ALA A 3 -6.41 -19.69 -12.86
C ALA A 3 -5.45 -19.70 -11.65
N GLY A 4 -5.96 -19.73 -10.41
CA GLY A 4 -5.12 -19.72 -9.19
C GLY A 4 -4.35 -21.02 -8.90
N SER A 5 -4.80 -22.16 -9.44
CA SER A 5 -4.11 -23.46 -9.27
C SER A 5 -2.73 -23.50 -9.94
N ARG A 6 -2.51 -22.61 -10.91
CA ARG A 6 -1.26 -22.51 -11.68
C ARG A 6 -0.23 -21.56 -11.06
N ILE A 7 -0.61 -20.77 -10.05
CA ILE A 7 0.31 -19.81 -9.43
C ILE A 7 1.14 -20.55 -8.37
N PRO A 8 2.46 -20.74 -8.59
CA PRO A 8 3.31 -21.40 -7.62
C PRO A 8 3.44 -20.55 -6.35
N ILE A 9 3.41 -21.20 -5.17
CA ILE A 9 3.56 -20.51 -3.88
C ILE A 9 4.89 -19.76 -3.80
N TRP A 10 5.95 -20.32 -4.39
CA TRP A 10 7.27 -19.69 -4.37
C TRP A 10 7.30 -18.33 -5.08
N ILE A 11 6.44 -18.09 -6.10
CA ILE A 11 6.34 -16.77 -6.74
C ILE A 11 5.77 -15.75 -5.77
N ILE A 12 4.71 -16.12 -5.03
CA ILE A 12 4.10 -15.26 -4.02
C ILE A 12 5.11 -14.99 -2.89
N ALA A 13 5.84 -16.02 -2.45
CA ALA A 13 6.85 -15.88 -1.41
C ALA A 13 8.03 -14.99 -1.86
N LEU A 14 8.49 -15.16 -3.11
CA LEU A 14 9.53 -14.33 -3.70
C LEU A 14 9.06 -12.88 -3.80
N LEU A 15 7.85 -12.64 -4.30
CA LEU A 15 7.30 -11.29 -4.41
C LEU A 15 7.13 -10.65 -3.03
N ALA A 16 6.68 -11.41 -2.03
CA ALA A 16 6.63 -10.94 -0.64
C ALA A 16 8.03 -10.58 -0.11
N ALA A 17 9.05 -11.41 -0.37
CA ALA A 17 10.43 -11.11 0.00
C ALA A 17 10.96 -9.86 -0.69
N ILE A 18 10.61 -9.64 -1.97
CA ILE A 18 10.97 -8.41 -2.71
C ILE A 18 10.25 -7.21 -2.08
N CYS A 19 8.95 -7.28 -1.77
CA CYS A 19 8.23 -6.21 -1.08
C CYS A 19 8.92 -5.86 0.25
N LEU A 20 9.30 -6.86 1.04
CA LEU A 20 10.02 -6.64 2.30
C LEU A 20 11.40 -6.01 2.07
N GLY A 21 12.11 -6.43 1.02
CA GLY A 21 13.40 -5.84 0.64
C GLY A 21 13.27 -4.36 0.24
N VAL A 22 12.24 -4.02 -0.54
CA VAL A 22 11.97 -2.63 -0.92
C VAL A 22 11.51 -1.81 0.30
N LEU A 23 10.67 -2.37 1.18
CA LEU A 23 10.29 -1.71 2.43
C LEU A 23 11.50 -1.45 3.34
N ALA A 24 12.42 -2.41 3.43
CA ALA A 24 13.68 -2.24 4.14
C ALA A 24 14.54 -1.15 3.49
N TRP A 25 14.58 -1.10 2.16
CA TRP A 25 15.29 -0.06 1.42
C TRP A 25 14.69 1.34 1.67
N THR A 26 13.35 1.50 1.63
CA THR A 26 12.68 2.75 2.07
C THR A 26 13.10 3.12 3.49
N THR A 27 12.96 2.17 4.41
CA THR A 27 13.12 2.43 5.85
C THR A 27 14.55 2.79 6.21
N PHE A 28 15.52 1.94 5.86
CA PHE A 28 16.92 2.11 6.26
C PHE A 28 17.68 3.04 5.32
N GLY A 29 17.29 3.11 4.04
CA GLY A 29 17.93 3.96 3.05
C GLY A 29 17.50 5.43 3.13
N PHE A 30 16.27 5.71 3.57
CA PHE A 30 15.71 7.06 3.49
C PHE A 30 15.03 7.52 4.78
N VAL A 31 14.08 6.75 5.33
CA VAL A 31 13.29 7.18 6.51
C VAL A 31 14.16 7.39 7.75
N VAL A 32 15.04 6.44 8.06
CA VAL A 32 15.95 6.54 9.21
C VAL A 32 16.97 7.67 9.02
N PRO A 33 17.68 7.79 7.89
CA PRO A 33 18.58 8.92 7.63
C PRO A 33 17.87 10.27 7.71
N PHE A 34 16.70 10.43 7.09
CA PHE A 34 15.97 11.70 7.14
C PHE A 34 15.57 12.07 8.56
N LYS A 35 15.10 11.10 9.36
CA LYS A 35 14.79 11.35 10.77
C LYS A 35 16.04 11.77 11.57
N HIS A 36 17.19 11.19 11.25
CA HIS A 36 18.46 11.59 11.87
C HIS A 36 18.84 13.03 11.51
N GLU A 37 18.68 13.43 10.25
CA GLU A 37 19.03 14.77 9.75
C GLU A 37 18.06 15.87 10.20
N THR A 38 16.78 15.55 10.32
CA THR A 38 15.72 16.56 10.49
C THR A 38 15.08 16.54 11.88
N GLY A 39 15.28 15.46 12.65
CA GLY A 39 14.55 15.21 13.89
C GLY A 39 13.06 14.92 13.71
N LEU A 40 12.54 14.97 12.47
CA LEU A 40 11.14 14.75 12.13
C LEU A 40 10.95 13.38 11.45
N ALA A 41 9.76 12.81 11.61
CA ALA A 41 9.39 11.62 10.87
C ALA A 41 8.94 11.97 9.45
N ILE A 42 9.41 11.21 8.45
CA ILE A 42 8.86 11.25 7.08
C ILE A 42 7.39 10.77 7.12
N LEU A 43 6.61 11.33 6.19
CA LEU A 43 5.20 11.12 5.89
C LEU A 43 4.55 9.80 6.32
N ASP A 44 5.18 8.67 6.05
CA ASP A 44 4.59 7.33 6.22
C ASP A 44 4.30 6.93 7.68
N THR A 45 4.69 7.74 8.65
CA THR A 45 4.38 7.49 10.07
C THR A 45 3.08 8.17 10.52
N TYR A 46 2.52 9.09 9.72
CA TYR A 46 1.30 9.83 10.06
C TYR A 46 0.06 9.20 9.42
N PHE A 47 -0.53 8.23 10.12
CA PHE A 47 -1.86 7.69 9.78
C PHE A 47 -2.97 8.75 9.66
N ALA A 48 -2.74 9.96 10.20
CA ALA A 48 -3.70 11.07 10.16
C ALA A 48 -3.55 11.99 8.92
N GLY A 49 -2.52 11.81 8.09
CA GLY A 49 -2.15 12.77 7.06
C GLY A 49 -1.50 14.04 7.62
N TYR A 50 -1.12 14.97 6.74
CA TYR A 50 -0.63 16.29 7.14
C TYR A 50 -1.80 17.27 7.26
N ASP A 51 -1.82 18.05 8.34
CA ASP A 51 -2.59 19.30 8.41
C ASP A 51 -1.81 20.41 7.67
N ASP A 52 -2.46 21.48 7.21
CA ASP A 52 -1.83 22.53 6.38
C ASP A 52 -0.58 23.13 7.07
N LEU A 53 -0.64 23.24 8.40
CA LEU A 53 0.48 23.70 9.25
C LEU A 53 1.67 22.73 9.28
N ALA A 54 1.45 21.44 9.05
CA ALA A 54 2.52 20.45 8.95
C ALA A 54 3.17 20.52 7.57
N VAL A 55 2.39 20.73 6.50
CA VAL A 55 2.91 20.85 5.13
C VAL A 55 3.81 22.07 5.02
N GLY A 56 3.36 23.23 5.49
CA GLY A 56 4.15 24.45 5.47
C GLY A 56 5.40 24.41 6.36
N ARG A 57 5.43 23.54 7.38
CA ARG A 57 6.64 23.26 8.18
C ARG A 57 7.63 22.38 7.42
N MET A 58 7.14 21.33 6.76
CA MET A 58 7.96 20.45 5.94
C MET A 58 8.56 21.19 4.74
N GLN A 59 7.77 22.01 4.03
CA GLN A 59 8.28 22.87 2.94
C GLN A 59 9.43 23.76 3.41
N ARG A 60 9.26 24.48 4.54
CA ARG A 60 10.32 25.33 5.09
C ARG A 60 11.57 24.53 5.46
N LEU A 61 11.39 23.34 6.04
CA LEU A 61 12.52 22.47 6.38
C LEU A 61 13.29 22.04 5.14
N LEU A 62 12.60 21.62 4.08
CA LEU A 62 13.23 21.13 2.85
C LEU A 62 13.94 22.24 2.09
N VAL A 63 13.40 23.47 2.12
CA VAL A 63 14.08 24.66 1.58
C VAL A 63 15.37 24.98 2.36
N GLN A 64 15.37 24.76 3.67
CA GLN A 64 16.52 25.08 4.54
C GLN A 64 17.55 23.95 4.62
N ASN A 65 17.19 22.72 4.26
CA ASN A 65 18.04 21.55 4.35
C ASN A 65 18.04 20.77 3.04
N GLU A 66 19.02 21.06 2.19
CA GLU A 66 19.18 20.45 0.88
C GLU A 66 19.38 18.92 0.95
N THR A 67 20.04 18.43 2.00
CA THR A 67 20.22 16.99 2.21
C THR A 67 18.87 16.29 2.43
N ALA A 68 17.99 16.89 3.23
CA ALA A 68 16.65 16.37 3.50
C ALA A 68 15.78 16.36 2.23
N ASP A 69 15.82 17.43 1.42
CA ASP A 69 15.11 17.49 0.14
C ASP A 69 15.60 16.41 -0.84
N ARG A 70 16.92 16.23 -0.97
CA ARG A 70 17.49 15.17 -1.83
C ARG A 70 17.10 13.78 -1.35
N LEU A 71 17.14 13.51 -0.05
CA LEU A 71 16.72 12.23 0.52
C LEU A 71 15.24 11.95 0.22
N LEU A 72 14.36 12.94 0.41
CA LEU A 72 12.94 12.80 0.14
C LEU A 72 12.66 12.51 -1.35
N ARG A 73 13.27 13.29 -2.26
CA ARG A 73 13.11 13.09 -3.71
C ARG A 73 13.66 11.75 -4.17
N ALA A 74 14.80 11.31 -3.61
CA ALA A 74 15.40 10.01 -3.92
C ALA A 74 14.53 8.85 -3.42
N MET A 75 13.87 9.00 -2.27
CA MET A 75 12.92 8.02 -1.76
C MET A 75 11.72 7.85 -2.71
N TYR A 76 11.09 8.96 -3.12
CA TYR A 76 9.94 8.95 -4.03
C TYR A 76 10.26 8.51 -5.47
N SER A 77 11.49 8.73 -5.94
CA SER A 77 11.94 8.28 -7.27
C SER A 77 12.58 6.89 -7.27
N GLY A 78 12.86 6.34 -6.08
CA GLY A 78 13.47 5.03 -5.89
C GLY A 78 12.46 4.00 -5.37
N PRO A 79 12.55 3.61 -4.09
CA PRO A 79 11.74 2.51 -3.56
C PRO A 79 10.23 2.78 -3.59
N GLU A 80 9.79 4.01 -3.28
CA GLU A 80 8.35 4.37 -3.26
C GLU A 80 7.72 4.45 -4.66
N LEU A 81 8.53 4.47 -5.71
CA LEU A 81 8.05 4.32 -7.08
C LEU A 81 7.72 2.86 -7.40
N VAL A 82 8.43 1.91 -6.80
CA VAL A 82 8.33 0.47 -7.15
C VAL A 82 7.43 -0.28 -6.16
N PHE A 83 7.47 0.10 -4.88
CA PHE A 83 6.76 -0.57 -3.80
C PHE A 83 5.25 -0.71 -4.04
N PRO A 84 4.52 0.35 -4.47
CA PRO A 84 3.07 0.25 -4.65
C PRO A 84 2.68 -0.78 -5.70
N ALA A 85 3.40 -0.82 -6.82
CA ALA A 85 3.17 -1.83 -7.87
C ALA A 85 3.43 -3.26 -7.37
N LEU A 86 4.52 -3.46 -6.62
CA LEU A 86 4.86 -4.78 -6.07
C LEU A 86 3.82 -5.24 -5.06
N LEU A 87 3.38 -4.37 -4.15
CA LEU A 87 2.40 -4.73 -3.14
C LEU A 87 1.02 -4.95 -3.77
N THR A 88 0.59 -4.13 -4.74
CA THR A 88 -0.61 -4.37 -5.54
C THR A 88 -0.57 -5.73 -6.22
N ALA A 89 0.55 -6.08 -6.86
CA ALA A 89 0.71 -7.38 -7.51
C ALA A 89 0.65 -8.53 -6.50
N LEU A 90 1.28 -8.38 -5.33
CA LEU A 90 1.27 -9.38 -4.26
C LEU A 90 -0.15 -9.63 -3.75
N LEU A 91 -0.87 -8.57 -3.39
CA LEU A 91 -2.25 -8.65 -2.92
C LEU A 91 -3.15 -9.32 -3.96
N LEU A 92 -3.02 -8.94 -5.23
CA LEU A 92 -3.79 -9.53 -6.32
C LEU A 92 -3.48 -11.02 -6.50
N LEU A 93 -2.20 -11.43 -6.51
CA LEU A 93 -1.82 -12.83 -6.66
C LEU A 93 -2.31 -13.69 -5.49
N ILE A 94 -2.25 -13.18 -4.26
CA ILE A 94 -2.79 -13.88 -3.09
C ILE A 94 -4.31 -14.07 -3.24
N LEU A 95 -5.05 -13.02 -3.63
CA LEU A 95 -6.50 -13.11 -3.84
C LEU A 95 -6.89 -14.06 -4.98
N ILE A 96 -6.11 -14.10 -6.07
CA ILE A 96 -6.35 -15.05 -7.18
C ILE A 96 -6.11 -16.49 -6.72
N LYS A 97 -5.03 -16.72 -5.97
CA LYS A 97 -4.69 -18.06 -5.46
C LYS A 97 -5.69 -18.56 -4.43
N LEU A 98 -6.17 -17.70 -3.53
CA LEU A 98 -7.16 -18.09 -2.52
C LEU A 98 -8.53 -18.43 -3.12
N ARG A 99 -8.91 -17.83 -4.25
CA ARG A 99 -10.16 -18.15 -4.97
C ARG A 99 -10.16 -19.50 -5.66
N SER A 100 -9.01 -20.00 -6.14
CA SER A 100 -9.01 -21.24 -6.94
C SER A 100 -9.40 -22.48 -6.15
N ASP A 101 -9.27 -22.43 -4.82
CA ASP A 101 -9.42 -23.57 -3.92
C ASP A 101 -10.68 -23.49 -3.05
N VAL A 102 -11.40 -22.37 -3.05
CA VAL A 102 -12.56 -22.14 -2.17
C VAL A 102 -13.78 -21.72 -3.01
N SER A 103 -14.77 -22.62 -3.12
CA SER A 103 -16.14 -22.21 -3.44
C SER A 103 -16.56 -21.26 -2.33
N TYR A 104 -16.77 -19.98 -2.65
CA TYR A 104 -17.09 -18.96 -1.66
C TYR A 104 -18.26 -19.43 -0.78
N PHE A 105 -17.99 -19.77 0.49
CA PHE A 105 -19.00 -19.93 1.53
C PHE A 105 -20.15 -20.93 1.29
N GLY A 106 -20.04 -21.90 0.37
CA GLY A 106 -21.17 -22.78 0.02
C GLY A 106 -22.42 -22.03 -0.46
N ARG A 107 -22.32 -20.72 -0.74
CA ARG A 107 -23.40 -19.83 -1.19
C ARG A 107 -22.90 -19.00 -2.38
N PRO A 108 -23.72 -18.81 -3.42
CA PRO A 108 -23.33 -18.00 -4.56
C PRO A 108 -23.10 -16.55 -4.13
N VAL A 109 -21.84 -16.11 -4.10
CA VAL A 109 -21.52 -14.69 -3.90
C VAL A 109 -21.87 -13.91 -5.16
N PRO A 110 -22.53 -12.76 -5.04
CA PRO A 110 -22.87 -11.94 -6.18
C PRO A 110 -21.61 -11.64 -7.01
N PRO A 111 -21.64 -11.80 -8.35
CA PRO A 111 -20.49 -11.55 -9.22
C PRO A 111 -19.88 -10.15 -9.03
N LEU A 112 -20.70 -9.17 -8.63
CA LEU A 112 -20.27 -7.81 -8.33
C LEU A 112 -19.33 -7.74 -7.12
N VAL A 113 -19.65 -8.44 -6.03
CA VAL A 113 -18.83 -8.44 -4.81
C VAL A 113 -17.46 -9.06 -5.08
N ALA A 114 -17.42 -10.15 -5.86
CA ALA A 114 -16.16 -10.76 -6.28
C ALA A 114 -15.31 -9.77 -7.11
N LYS A 115 -15.91 -9.05 -8.06
CA LYS A 115 -15.21 -8.03 -8.85
C LYS A 115 -14.66 -6.90 -7.98
N LEU A 116 -15.44 -6.43 -7.01
CA LEU A 116 -15.00 -5.36 -6.09
C LEU A 116 -13.79 -5.79 -5.26
N VAL A 117 -13.76 -7.03 -4.75
CA VAL A 117 -12.61 -7.56 -4.01
C VAL A 117 -11.35 -7.56 -4.87
N TYR A 118 -11.44 -7.95 -6.14
CA TYR A 118 -10.30 -7.91 -7.07
C TYR A 118 -9.89 -6.51 -7.50
N ALA A 119 -10.77 -5.52 -7.37
CA ALA A 119 -10.44 -4.13 -7.65
C ALA A 119 -9.64 -3.47 -6.49
N LEU A 120 -9.79 -3.95 -5.26
CA LEU A 120 -9.15 -3.35 -4.07
C LEU A 120 -7.62 -3.21 -4.15
N PRO A 121 -6.84 -4.21 -4.65
CA PRO A 121 -5.40 -4.04 -4.82
C PRO A 121 -5.02 -2.89 -5.75
N PHE A 122 -5.85 -2.61 -6.77
CA PHE A 122 -5.64 -1.49 -7.69
C PHE A 122 -6.02 -0.16 -7.04
N VAL A 123 -7.11 -0.13 -6.26
CA VAL A 123 -7.47 1.05 -5.46
C VAL A 123 -6.33 1.42 -4.51
N TYR A 124 -5.74 0.42 -3.84
CA TYR A 124 -4.54 0.59 -3.01
C TYR A 124 -3.39 1.21 -3.82
N GLY A 125 -2.98 0.60 -4.93
CA GLY A 125 -1.83 1.07 -5.71
C GLY A 125 -2.03 2.47 -6.28
N ILE A 126 -3.22 2.78 -6.78
CA ILE A 126 -3.56 4.12 -7.29
C ILE A 126 -3.53 5.15 -6.15
N ALA A 127 -4.09 4.82 -4.98
CA ALA A 127 -4.08 5.73 -3.84
C ALA A 127 -2.66 6.01 -3.35
N ASP A 128 -1.81 4.98 -3.31
CA ASP A 128 -0.41 5.08 -2.89
C ASP A 128 0.41 5.94 -3.87
N TYR A 129 0.32 5.69 -5.18
CA TYR A 129 0.92 6.59 -6.18
C TYR A 129 0.36 8.02 -6.11
N GLY A 130 -0.95 8.16 -5.89
CA GLY A 130 -1.59 9.46 -5.72
C GLY A 130 -1.02 10.22 -4.53
N GLU A 131 -0.84 9.55 -3.39
CA GLU A 131 -0.19 10.11 -2.20
C GLU A 131 1.26 10.53 -2.50
N ASN A 132 2.04 9.69 -3.17
CA ASN A 132 3.44 10.00 -3.50
C ASN A 132 3.55 11.22 -4.42
N ILE A 133 2.69 11.30 -5.44
CA ILE A 133 2.61 12.46 -6.33
C ILE A 133 2.15 13.71 -5.57
N SER A 134 1.09 13.60 -4.77
CA SER A 134 0.61 14.72 -3.95
C SER A 134 1.66 15.20 -2.96
N SER A 135 2.47 14.29 -2.41
CA SER A 135 3.57 14.62 -1.49
C SER A 135 4.63 15.45 -2.21
N LEU A 136 5.09 14.99 -3.37
CA LEU A 136 6.07 15.71 -4.17
C LEU A 136 5.58 17.10 -4.60
N ILE A 137 4.30 17.24 -4.94
CA ILE A 137 3.71 18.53 -5.31
C ILE A 137 3.54 19.42 -4.08
N ALA A 138 3.01 18.89 -2.98
CA ALA A 138 2.77 19.63 -1.74
C ALA A 138 4.06 20.15 -1.11
N PHE A 139 5.18 19.41 -1.24
CA PHE A 139 6.48 19.85 -0.72
C PHE A 139 7.31 20.65 -1.71
N GLY A 140 6.87 20.77 -2.96
CA GLY A 140 7.48 21.62 -3.96
C GLY A 140 7.01 23.07 -3.87
N ASP A 141 7.68 23.93 -4.64
CA ASP A 141 7.25 25.32 -4.86
C ASP A 141 6.36 25.38 -6.12
N SER A 142 5.12 24.90 -5.98
CA SER A 142 4.14 24.90 -7.08
C SER A 142 2.86 25.62 -6.67
N GLY A 143 2.20 26.27 -7.63
CA GLY A 143 0.88 26.89 -7.41
C GLY A 143 -0.25 25.89 -7.08
N SER A 144 0.04 24.59 -7.09
CA SER A 144 -0.89 23.51 -6.72
C SER A 144 -0.57 22.84 -5.39
N ALA A 145 0.41 23.36 -4.63
CA ALA A 145 0.83 22.77 -3.35
C ALA A 145 -0.32 22.67 -2.34
N ASP A 146 -1.17 23.71 -2.24
CA ASP A 146 -2.33 23.72 -1.33
C ASP A 146 -3.39 22.65 -1.69
N LEU A 147 -3.66 22.48 -2.99
CA LEU A 147 -4.58 21.43 -3.46
C LEU A 147 -4.01 20.03 -3.20
N ALA A 148 -2.70 19.85 -3.41
CA ALA A 148 -2.03 18.60 -3.14
C ALA A 148 -2.03 18.27 -1.63
N ALA A 149 -1.81 19.28 -0.77
CA ALA A 149 -1.91 19.16 0.68
C ALA A 149 -3.31 18.69 1.13
N GLN A 150 -4.37 19.24 0.54
CA GLN A 150 -5.75 18.81 0.82
C GLN A 150 -6.06 17.39 0.34
N LEU A 151 -5.39 16.93 -0.73
CA LEU A 151 -5.59 15.60 -1.30
C LEU A 151 -4.88 14.50 -0.51
N LEU A 152 -3.76 14.82 0.13
CA LEU A 152 -2.92 13.86 0.88
C LEU A 152 -3.69 13.02 1.91
N PRO A 153 -4.51 13.60 2.82
CA PRO A 153 -5.27 12.81 3.80
C PRO A 153 -6.25 11.84 3.15
N TRP A 154 -6.85 12.22 2.01
CA TRP A 154 -7.79 11.36 1.29
C TRP A 154 -7.08 10.17 0.64
N MET A 155 -5.94 10.40 -0.01
CA MET A 155 -5.14 9.33 -0.60
C MET A 155 -4.64 8.36 0.47
N THR A 156 -4.12 8.90 1.58
CA THR A 156 -3.65 8.11 2.73
C THR A 156 -4.77 7.22 3.29
N ARG A 157 -5.97 7.79 3.51
CA ARG A 157 -7.14 7.03 4.00
C ARG A 157 -7.57 5.95 3.02
N LEU A 158 -7.58 6.25 1.72
CA LEU A 158 -7.96 5.28 0.68
C LEU A 158 -6.95 4.14 0.58
N LYS A 159 -5.65 4.45 0.64
CA LYS A 159 -4.54 3.50 0.70
C LYS A 159 -4.72 2.53 1.86
N PHE A 160 -4.83 3.04 3.09
CA PHE A 160 -4.95 2.18 4.28
C PHE A 160 -6.28 1.43 4.34
N ALA A 161 -7.40 2.05 3.95
CA ALA A 161 -8.70 1.38 3.93
C ALA A 161 -8.71 0.20 2.95
N SER A 162 -8.22 0.40 1.73
CA SER A 162 -8.14 -0.67 0.72
C SER A 162 -7.17 -1.78 1.14
N LEU A 163 -6.01 -1.43 1.69
CA LEU A 163 -5.05 -2.40 2.24
C LEU A 163 -5.67 -3.22 3.39
N LEU A 164 -6.34 -2.56 4.33
CA LEU A 164 -6.99 -3.22 5.46
C LEU A 164 -8.07 -4.20 4.99
N ILE A 165 -8.91 -3.79 4.04
CA ILE A 165 -9.94 -4.69 3.49
C ILE A 165 -9.28 -5.88 2.78
N CYS A 166 -8.23 -5.66 1.99
CA CYS A 166 -7.46 -6.75 1.38
C CYS A 166 -6.95 -7.74 2.43
N LEU A 167 -6.35 -7.26 3.51
CA LEU A 167 -5.82 -8.10 4.60
C LEU A 167 -6.93 -8.89 5.30
N ILE A 168 -8.05 -8.24 5.64
CA ILE A 168 -9.21 -8.91 6.26
C ILE A 168 -9.72 -10.03 5.36
N VAL A 169 -9.86 -9.76 4.06
CA VAL A 169 -10.33 -10.73 3.07
C VAL A 169 -9.36 -11.91 2.95
N ILE A 170 -8.06 -11.64 2.84
CA ILE A 170 -7.00 -12.65 2.76
C ILE A 170 -6.98 -13.54 4.00
N VAL A 171 -6.97 -12.95 5.20
CA VAL A 171 -6.96 -13.68 6.47
C VAL A 171 -8.21 -14.55 6.59
N ARG A 172 -9.38 -14.00 6.26
CA ARG A 172 -10.64 -14.74 6.28
C ARG A 172 -10.57 -15.96 5.36
N PHE A 173 -10.09 -15.81 4.12
CA PHE A 173 -9.92 -16.93 3.20
C PHE A 173 -8.91 -17.96 3.69
N ALA A 174 -7.79 -17.51 4.26
CA ALA A 174 -6.79 -18.42 4.82
C ALA A 174 -7.36 -19.26 5.98
N ILE A 175 -8.16 -18.65 6.87
CA ILE A 175 -8.83 -19.36 7.96
C ILE A 175 -9.82 -20.41 7.42
N PHE A 176 -10.68 -20.04 6.46
CA PHE A 176 -11.61 -20.99 5.84
C PHE A 176 -10.91 -22.17 5.19
N ARG A 177 -9.73 -21.96 4.59
CA ARG A 177 -8.91 -23.02 4.02
C ARG A 177 -8.35 -23.99 5.06
N LEU A 178 -8.03 -23.49 6.27
CA LEU A 178 -7.42 -24.28 7.34
C LEU A 178 -8.45 -25.05 8.19
N MET A 179 -9.75 -24.75 8.05
CA MET A 179 -10.82 -25.48 8.75
C MET A 179 -10.97 -26.92 8.21
N PRO A 180 -11.02 -27.95 9.08
CA PRO A 180 -11.23 -29.34 8.68
C PRO A 180 -12.56 -29.57 7.94
N PRO A 181 -12.65 -30.56 7.03
CA PRO A 181 -13.87 -30.82 6.24
C PRO A 181 -15.13 -31.13 7.07
N SER A 182 -15.00 -31.68 8.28
CA SER A 182 -16.13 -32.02 9.16
C SER A 182 -16.96 -30.80 9.62
N ASP A 183 -16.36 -29.61 9.60
CA ASP A 183 -17.00 -28.36 10.02
C ASP A 183 -17.55 -27.56 8.82
N GLN A 184 -17.31 -28.02 7.58
CA GLN A 184 -17.77 -27.34 6.37
C GLN A 184 -19.18 -27.79 5.93
N GLU A 185 -19.62 -28.99 6.33
CA GLU A 185 -20.95 -29.55 5.99
C GLU A 185 -22.05 -29.19 7.01
N THR A 186 -21.70 -28.65 8.17
CA THR A 186 -22.66 -28.40 9.27
C THR A 186 -23.18 -26.95 9.37
N ARG A 187 -22.96 -26.08 8.37
CA ARG A 187 -23.48 -24.70 8.34
C ARG A 187 -24.07 -24.25 7.01
#